data_AF-A0A081C926-F1
#
_entry.id   AF-A0A081C926-F1
#
_cell.length_a   1.000
_cell.length_b   1.000
_cell.length_c   1.000
_cell.angle_alpha   90.00
_cell.angle_beta   90.00
_cell.angle_gamma   90.00
#
_symmetry.space_group_name_H-M   'P 1'
#
loop_
_entity.id
_entity.type
_entity.pdbx_description
1 polymer ?
#
loop_
_entity_poly.entity_id
_entity_poly.type
_entity_poly.pdbx_seq_one_letter_code
_entity_poly.pdbx_strand_id
1 'polypeptide(L)'
;MSLLKTLVHKHRTKMSTIQKKYTLYNTEERKVIGVIIPKEKGEPLKASFGKKPICVNRNVKIKDERTDIFTKGCELLTRLLANECEICGSTENLNVHHIRKLKDLKERYRGRNEPPDW
;
A
#
# COMPACT_ATOMS: atom_id res chain seq x y z
N MET A 1 5.04 8.67 22.78
CA MET A 1 6.27 8.96 23.54
C MET A 1 7.57 8.86 22.73
N SER A 2 7.62 8.14 21.61
CA SER A 2 8.85 8.01 20.79
C SER A 2 9.35 9.36 20.24
N LEU A 3 8.50 10.11 19.53
CA LEU A 3 8.88 11.40 18.93
C LEU A 3 9.44 12.40 19.95
N LEU A 4 8.82 12.51 21.12
CA LEU A 4 9.23 13.49 22.14
C LEU A 4 10.67 13.22 22.63
N LYS A 5 11.03 11.94 22.82
CA LYS A 5 12.40 11.54 23.19
C LYS A 5 13.40 11.84 22.06
N THR A 6 13.01 11.61 20.81
CA THR A 6 13.85 11.93 19.63
C THR A 6 14.14 13.44 19.55
N LEU A 7 13.12 14.28 19.73
CA LEU A 7 13.28 15.74 19.71
C LEU A 7 14.17 16.24 20.85
N VAL A 8 14.00 15.69 22.05
CA VAL A 8 14.84 15.99 23.21
C VAL A 8 16.31 15.71 22.93
N HIS A 9 16.62 14.53 22.38
CA HIS A 9 17.99 14.18 22.04
C HIS A 9 18.57 15.09 20.95
N LYS A 10 17.79 15.34 19.88
CA LYS A 10 18.18 16.24 18.79
C LYS A 10 18.49 17.66 19.27
N HIS A 11 17.68 18.19 20.18
CA HIS A 11 17.81 19.55 20.69
C HIS A 11 18.62 19.64 21.99
N ARG A 12 19.18 18.52 22.49
CA ARG A 12 19.94 18.43 23.77
C ARG A 12 19.27 19.17 24.93
N THR A 13 17.96 19.00 25.09
CA THR A 13 17.15 19.70 26.11
C THR A 13 16.30 18.71 26.91
N LYS A 14 15.59 19.20 27.93
CA LYS A 14 14.70 18.37 28.76
C LYS A 14 13.36 18.11 28.05
N MET A 15 12.74 16.97 28.35
CA MET A 15 11.40 16.61 27.84
C MET A 15 10.34 17.68 28.12
N SER A 16 10.34 18.26 29.31
CA SER A 16 9.41 19.32 29.70
C SER A 16 9.53 20.56 28.82
N THR A 17 10.75 20.95 28.42
CA THR A 17 11.01 22.09 27.54
C THR A 17 10.42 21.85 26.15
N ILE A 18 10.73 20.70 25.55
CA ILE A 18 10.21 20.33 24.23
C ILE A 18 8.67 20.19 24.28
N GLN A 19 8.14 19.56 25.32
CA GLN A 19 6.69 19.39 25.46
C GLN A 19 5.99 20.73 25.57
N LYS A 20 6.48 21.67 26.39
CA LYS A 20 5.90 23.02 26.48
C LYS A 20 5.94 23.77 25.15
N LYS A 21 7.05 23.67 24.42
CA LYS A 21 7.25 24.40 23.15
C LYS A 21 6.36 23.89 22.01
N TYR A 22 6.18 22.58 21.91
CA TYR A 22 5.52 21.95 20.75
C TYR A 22 4.13 21.39 21.07
N THR A 23 3.62 21.57 22.29
CA THR A 23 2.24 21.20 22.61
C THR A 23 1.29 22.16 21.91
N LEU A 24 0.38 21.61 21.11
CA LEU A 24 -0.74 22.32 20.50
C LEU A 24 -2.04 21.54 20.74
N TYR A 25 -3.17 22.20 20.49
CA TYR A 25 -4.47 21.54 20.42
C TYR A 25 -4.87 21.37 18.95
N ASN A 26 -5.31 20.17 18.58
CA ASN A 26 -5.83 19.93 17.23
C ASN A 26 -7.27 20.44 17.10
N THR A 27 -7.85 20.33 15.90
CA THR A 27 -9.24 20.73 15.60
C THR A 27 -10.30 20.01 16.47
N GLU A 28 -9.96 18.87 17.09
CA GLU A 28 -10.83 18.11 18.00
C GLU A 28 -10.52 18.42 19.48
N GLU A 29 -9.88 19.56 19.78
CA GLU A 29 -9.47 20.00 21.12
C GLU A 29 -8.57 19.02 21.89
N ARG A 30 -7.80 18.20 21.16
CA ARG A 30 -6.87 17.24 21.77
C ARG A 30 -5.46 17.77 21.79
N LYS A 31 -4.77 17.50 22.90
CA LYS A 31 -3.35 17.79 23.09
C LYS A 31 -2.49 16.93 22.16
N VAL A 32 -1.78 17.59 21.24
CA VAL A 32 -0.88 16.97 20.25
C VAL A 32 0.50 17.65 20.31
N ILE A 33 1.52 16.99 19.74
CA ILE A 33 2.82 17.62 19.49
C ILE A 33 2.81 18.12 18.05
N GLY A 34 2.88 19.41 17.80
CA GLY A 34 2.78 19.95 16.44
C GLY A 34 3.51 21.27 16.23
N VAL A 35 3.60 21.65 14.96
CA VAL A 35 4.18 22.91 14.49
C VAL A 35 3.27 23.49 13.42
N ILE A 36 3.08 24.81 13.46
CA ILE A 36 2.40 25.59 12.44
C ILE A 36 3.45 26.50 11.82
N ILE A 37 3.67 26.37 10.51
CA ILE A 37 4.62 27.19 9.76
C ILE A 37 3.81 28.13 8.85
N PRO A 38 3.92 29.45 9.01
CA PRO A 38 3.24 30.40 8.15
C PRO A 38 3.76 30.29 6.71
N LYS A 39 2.88 30.50 5.74
CA LYS A 39 3.22 30.61 4.31
C LYS A 39 2.91 32.03 3.84
N GLU A 40 3.68 32.53 2.87
CA GLU A 40 3.46 33.85 2.28
C GLU A 40 2.12 33.96 1.53
N LYS A 41 1.66 32.87 0.91
CA LYS A 41 0.34 32.76 0.29
C LYS A 41 -0.30 31.40 0.58
N GLY A 42 -1.59 31.43 0.92
CA GLY A 42 -2.39 30.23 1.21
C GLY A 42 -2.39 29.82 2.69
N GLU A 43 -2.94 28.65 2.97
CA GLU A 43 -3.09 28.16 4.35
C GLU A 43 -1.73 27.76 4.97
N PRO A 44 -1.52 28.03 6.27
CA PRO A 44 -0.28 27.69 6.95
C PRO A 44 -0.08 26.18 7.01
N LEU A 45 1.17 25.73 6.91
CA LEU A 45 1.51 24.32 7.02
C LEU A 45 1.36 23.87 8.46
N LYS A 46 0.41 22.97 8.70
CA LYS A 46 0.16 22.37 10.01
C LYS A 46 0.66 20.93 9.99
N ALA A 47 1.63 20.62 10.84
CA ALA A 47 2.10 19.26 11.07
C ALA A 47 1.87 18.90 12.54
N SER A 48 1.14 17.82 12.81
CA SER A 48 0.86 17.35 14.17
C SER A 48 1.08 15.85 14.31
N PHE A 49 1.68 15.47 15.43
CA PHE A 49 1.92 14.10 15.84
C PHE A 49 1.18 13.81 17.15
N GLY A 50 0.37 12.77 17.11
CA GLY A 50 -0.60 12.42 18.14
C GLY A 50 -1.78 11.79 17.42
N LYS A 51 -1.68 10.47 17.16
CA LYS A 51 -2.76 9.74 16.50
C LYS A 51 -4.04 9.88 17.34
N LYS A 52 -5.19 9.92 16.67
CA LYS A 52 -6.45 9.49 17.27
C LYS A 52 -6.16 8.16 17.98
N PRO A 53 -6.40 8.04 19.31
CA PRO A 53 -6.24 6.75 19.96
C PRO A 53 -7.04 5.72 19.14
N ILE A 54 -6.45 4.55 18.91
CA ILE A 54 -7.21 3.43 18.36
C ILE A 54 -8.22 3.08 19.45
N CYS A 55 -9.39 3.68 19.38
CA CYS A 55 -10.49 3.38 20.28
C CYS A 55 -11.14 2.10 19.77
N VAL A 56 -11.06 1.03 20.55
CA VAL A 56 -11.77 -0.21 20.25
C VAL A 56 -13.25 0.05 20.53
N ASN A 57 -14.09 0.08 19.50
CA ASN A 57 -15.53 0.08 19.66
C ASN A 57 -16.02 -1.37 19.71
N ARG A 58 -16.28 -1.87 20.93
CA ARG A 58 -16.80 -3.23 21.14
C ARG A 58 -18.22 -3.44 20.58
N ASN A 59 -18.97 -2.35 20.40
CA ASN A 59 -20.34 -2.38 19.90
C ASN A 59 -20.43 -1.99 18.43
N VAL A 60 -19.32 -2.04 17.68
CA VAL A 60 -19.36 -1.80 16.24
C VAL A 60 -20.19 -2.89 15.59
N LYS A 61 -21.26 -2.51 14.89
CA LYS A 61 -21.99 -3.45 14.03
C LYS A 61 -21.06 -3.81 12.88
N ILE A 62 -20.43 -4.98 12.97
CA ILE A 62 -19.65 -5.55 11.88
C ILE A 62 -20.65 -5.89 10.78
N LYS A 63 -20.54 -5.21 9.64
CA LYS A 63 -21.23 -5.63 8.43
C LYS A 63 -20.48 -6.83 7.89
N ASP A 64 -21.03 -8.02 8.11
CA ASP A 64 -20.54 -9.26 7.47
C ASP A 64 -21.08 -9.33 6.03
N GLU A 65 -20.79 -8.29 5.26
CA GLU A 65 -21.07 -8.23 3.84
C GLU A 65 -19.82 -8.80 3.14
N ARG A 66 -19.99 -9.85 2.31
CA ARG A 66 -18.93 -10.23 1.38
C ARG A 66 -18.65 -9.01 0.52
N THR A 67 -17.46 -8.44 0.66
CA THR A 67 -16.99 -7.51 -0.35
C THR A 67 -16.79 -8.33 -1.61
N ASP A 68 -17.61 -8.07 -2.63
CA ASP A 68 -17.34 -8.58 -3.97
C ASP A 68 -16.06 -7.89 -4.45
N ILE A 69 -14.92 -8.51 -4.14
CA ILE A 69 -13.64 -8.11 -4.68
C ILE A 69 -13.72 -8.49 -6.15
N PHE A 70 -14.12 -7.55 -7.00
CA PHE A 70 -13.93 -7.66 -8.44
C PHE A 70 -12.42 -7.61 -8.71
N THR A 71 -11.75 -8.75 -8.55
CA THR A 71 -10.45 -8.96 -9.17
C THR A 71 -10.68 -8.84 -10.68
N LYS A 72 -10.10 -7.80 -11.30
CA LYS A 72 -10.02 -7.71 -12.76
C LYS A 72 -9.62 -9.09 -13.29
N GLY A 73 -10.39 -9.58 -14.27
CA GLY A 73 -10.41 -10.96 -14.72
C GLY A 73 -9.05 -11.63 -14.66
N CYS A 74 -8.99 -12.78 -13.99
CA CYS A 74 -7.79 -13.60 -13.95
C CYS A 74 -7.36 -13.89 -15.39
N GLU A 75 -6.29 -13.23 -15.86
CA GLU A 75 -5.76 -13.43 -17.22
C GLU A 75 -5.54 -14.91 -17.54
N LEU A 76 -5.24 -15.71 -16.51
CA LEU A 76 -5.15 -17.16 -16.59
C LEU A 76 -6.45 -17.82 -17.07
N LEU A 77 -7.62 -17.45 -16.53
CA LEU A 77 -8.91 -18.02 -16.95
C LEU A 77 -9.23 -17.64 -18.39
N THR A 78 -9.02 -16.38 -18.77
CA THR A 78 -9.25 -15.92 -20.15
C THR A 78 -8.36 -16.68 -21.14
N ARG A 79 -7.09 -16.94 -20.80
CA ARG A 79 -6.15 -17.66 -21.65
C ARG A 79 -6.43 -19.17 -21.70
N LEU A 80 -6.80 -19.79 -20.58
CA LEU A 80 -7.22 -21.19 -20.56
C LEU A 80 -8.48 -21.40 -21.43
N LEU A 81 -9.44 -20.46 -21.38
CA LEU A 81 -10.63 -20.51 -22.24
C LEU A 81 -10.33 -20.27 -23.72
N ALA A 82 -9.25 -19.56 -24.05
CA ALA A 82 -8.82 -19.35 -25.44
C ALA A 82 -8.28 -20.63 -26.09
N ASN A 83 -7.83 -21.61 -25.28
CA ASN A 83 -7.34 -22.92 -25.74
C ASN A 83 -6.30 -22.79 -26.88
N GLU A 84 -5.32 -21.90 -26.69
CA GLU A 84 -4.25 -21.62 -27.65
C GLU A 84 -2.89 -21.62 -26.95
N CYS A 85 -1.86 -22.19 -27.59
CA CYS A 85 -0.49 -22.17 -27.10
C CYS A 85 0.15 -20.78 -27.28
N GLU A 86 0.68 -20.20 -26.20
CA GLU A 86 1.33 -18.87 -26.21
C GLU A 86 2.70 -18.84 -26.93
N ILE A 87 3.24 -19.99 -27.32
CA ILE A 87 4.52 -20.13 -28.05
C ILE A 87 4.27 -20.33 -29.54
N CYS A 88 3.44 -21.32 -29.90
CA CYS A 88 3.26 -21.74 -31.29
C CYS A 88 1.86 -21.48 -31.87
N GLY A 89 0.89 -21.04 -31.07
CA GLY A 89 -0.49 -20.80 -31.52
C GLY A 89 -1.31 -22.06 -31.81
N SER A 90 -0.79 -23.25 -31.49
CA SER A 90 -1.55 -24.51 -31.65
C SER A 90 -2.77 -24.54 -30.74
N THR A 91 -3.87 -25.12 -31.21
CA THR A 91 -5.09 -25.40 -30.42
C THR A 91 -5.23 -26.87 -30.05
N GLU A 92 -4.29 -27.72 -30.48
CA GLU A 92 -4.29 -29.16 -30.27
C GLU A 92 -3.20 -29.59 -29.26
N ASN A 93 -3.51 -30.58 -28.43
CA ASN A 93 -2.59 -31.18 -27.43
C ASN A 93 -1.89 -30.17 -26.50
N LEU A 94 -2.68 -29.28 -25.88
CA LEU A 94 -2.15 -28.26 -24.97
C LEU A 94 -1.80 -28.84 -23.60
N ASN A 95 -0.60 -28.51 -23.12
CA ASN A 95 -0.13 -28.81 -21.77
C ASN A 95 0.00 -27.51 -20.97
N VAL A 96 -0.39 -27.55 -19.69
CA VAL A 96 -0.32 -26.38 -18.80
C VAL A 96 0.92 -26.48 -17.93
N HIS A 97 1.81 -25.50 -18.07
CA HIS A 97 3.04 -25.44 -17.29
C HIS A 97 3.08 -24.18 -16.43
N HIS A 98 3.58 -24.35 -15.21
CA HIS A 98 3.72 -23.24 -14.29
C HIS A 98 4.94 -22.39 -14.65
N ILE A 99 4.70 -21.14 -15.04
CA ILE A 99 5.73 -20.15 -15.36
C ILE A 99 5.63 -18.95 -14.41
N ARG A 100 6.75 -18.28 -14.17
CA ARG A 100 6.80 -17.13 -13.25
C ARG A 100 6.07 -15.90 -13.82
N LYS A 101 6.36 -15.54 -15.08
CA LYS A 101 5.78 -14.39 -15.80
C LYS A 101 5.72 -14.69 -17.30
N LEU A 102 4.63 -14.29 -17.94
CA LEU A 102 4.43 -14.46 -19.40
C LEU A 102 5.42 -13.64 -20.24
N LYS A 103 5.86 -12.47 -19.76
CA LYS A 103 6.87 -11.65 -20.45
C LYS A 103 8.18 -12.43 -20.65
N ASP A 104 8.62 -13.14 -19.62
CA ASP A 104 9.87 -13.91 -19.63
C ASP A 104 9.78 -15.07 -20.65
N LEU A 105 8.59 -15.67 -20.82
CA LEU A 105 8.33 -16.68 -21.84
C LEU A 105 8.45 -16.08 -23.25
N LYS A 106 7.77 -14.95 -23.51
CA LYS A 106 7.80 -14.28 -24.82
C LYS A 106 9.18 -13.76 -25.19
N GLU A 107 9.99 -13.36 -24.21
CA GLU A 107 11.37 -12.93 -24.42
C GLU A 107 12.28 -14.13 -24.75
N ARG A 108 12.12 -15.25 -24.02
CA ARG A 108 12.92 -16.47 -24.23
C ARG A 108 12.66 -17.13 -25.59
N TYR A 109 11.41 -17.17 -26.04
CA TYR A 109 11.02 -17.79 -27.31
C TYR A 109 10.78 -16.78 -28.43
N ARG A 110 11.30 -15.56 -28.30
CA ARG A 110 11.21 -14.54 -29.35
C ARG A 110 11.86 -15.07 -30.64
N GLY A 111 11.04 -15.22 -31.69
CA GLY A 111 11.48 -15.73 -32.99
C GLY A 111 11.64 -17.25 -33.07
N ARG A 112 11.18 -18.00 -32.06
CA ARG A 112 11.12 -19.47 -32.08
C ARG A 112 9.66 -19.90 -31.97
N ASN A 113 9.17 -20.63 -32.96
CA ASN A 113 7.82 -21.17 -32.97
C ASN A 113 7.76 -22.64 -32.54
N GLU A 114 8.93 -23.27 -32.31
CA GLU A 114 8.99 -24.65 -31.84
C GLU A 114 8.69 -24.72 -30.35
N PRO A 115 7.62 -25.45 -29.95
CA PRO A 115 7.34 -25.68 -28.54
C PRO A 115 8.45 -26.56 -27.94
N PRO A 116 8.87 -26.28 -26.71
CA PRO A 116 9.88 -27.08 -26.02
C PRO A 116 9.31 -28.43 -25.52
N ASP A 117 10.17 -29.43 -25.35
CA ASP A 117 9.82 -30.84 -25.03
C ASP A 117 9.33 -31.10 -23.58
N TRP A 118 8.91 -30.08 -22.83
CA TRP A 118 8.54 -30.22 -21.41
C TRP A 118 7.05 -30.15 -21.14
#